data_AF-K1UE90-F1
#
_entry.id   AF-K1UE90-F1
#
_cell.length_a   1.000
_cell.length_b   1.000
_cell.length_c   1.000
_cell.angle_alpha   90.00
_cell.angle_beta   90.00
_cell.angle_gamma   90.00
#
_symmetry.space_group_name_H-M   'P 1'
#
loop_
_entity.id
_entity.type
_entity.pdbx_description
1 polymer ?
#
loop_
_entity_poly.entity_id
_entity_poly.type
_entity_poly.pdbx_seq_one_letter_code
_entity_poly.pdbx_strand_id
1 'polypeptide(L)'
;MIVDTDNLAPVELPVYIDKTAEVLNWMKSKSKEELKAIWKCNDKIAEQNFNRLENMDLYNRLTPAVLAYEGIAFQYMAPSVFEIQQFEYLQNH
;
A
#
# COMPACT_ATOMS: atom_id res chain seq x y z
N MET A 1 4.01 -5.36 3.55
CA MET A 1 4.03 -3.91 3.33
C MET A 1 4.95 -3.32 4.35
N ILE A 2 5.92 -2.56 3.86
CA ILE A 2 6.85 -1.77 4.66
C ILE A 2 6.15 -0.45 4.92
N VAL A 3 6.18 0.01 6.18
CA VAL A 3 5.73 1.35 6.56
C VAL A 3 6.98 2.18 6.74
N ASP A 4 7.12 3.19 5.91
CA ASP A 4 8.22 4.15 5.92
C ASP A 4 7.64 5.55 5.75
N THR A 5 7.67 6.32 6.84
CA THR A 5 7.18 7.70 6.90
C THR A 5 8.29 8.71 7.03
N ASP A 6 9.55 8.26 7.13
CA ASP A 6 10.65 9.06 7.64
C ASP A 6 11.76 9.27 6.59
N ASN A 7 11.88 8.39 5.59
CA ASN A 7 12.94 8.49 4.59
C ASN A 7 12.57 9.37 3.39
N LEU A 8 11.36 9.20 2.83
CA LEU A 8 10.90 9.93 1.65
C LEU A 8 9.40 10.25 1.78
N ALA A 9 9.06 11.52 1.69
CA ALA A 9 7.66 11.94 1.65
C ALA A 9 7.04 11.58 0.28
N PRO A 10 5.77 11.15 0.23
CA PRO A 10 5.05 11.00 -1.03
C PRO A 10 4.97 12.35 -1.75
N VAL A 11 5.29 12.35 -3.05
CA VAL A 11 5.21 13.56 -3.89
C VAL A 11 3.76 13.89 -4.25
N GLU A 12 2.96 12.85 -4.52
CA GLU A 12 1.56 12.97 -4.93
C GLU A 12 0.71 11.82 -4.38
N LEU A 13 -0.61 12.03 -4.37
CA LEU A 13 -1.58 10.96 -4.12
C LEU A 13 -1.85 10.16 -5.40
N PRO A 14 -2.25 8.89 -5.29
CA PRO A 14 -2.70 8.12 -6.45
C PRO A 14 -3.82 8.83 -7.21
N VAL A 15 -3.71 8.93 -8.54
CA VAL A 15 -4.70 9.63 -9.39
C VAL A 15 -6.13 9.07 -9.29
N TYR A 16 -6.28 7.83 -8.80
CA TYR A 16 -7.57 7.17 -8.61
C TYR A 16 -8.00 7.08 -7.14
N ILE A 17 -7.58 8.02 -6.29
CA ILE A 17 -7.86 7.99 -4.83
C ILE A 17 -9.36 7.90 -4.51
N ASP A 18 -10.22 8.56 -5.28
CA ASP A 18 -11.68 8.49 -5.10
C ASP A 18 -12.22 7.08 -5.35
N LYS A 19 -11.68 6.40 -6.37
CA LYS A 19 -12.01 4.99 -6.67
C LYS A 19 -11.45 4.05 -5.62
N THR A 20 -10.28 4.36 -5.06
CA THR A 20 -9.75 3.63 -3.90
C THR A 20 -10.69 3.74 -2.70
N ALA A 21 -11.28 4.91 -2.44
CA ALA A 21 -12.25 5.10 -1.37
C ALA A 21 -13.54 4.29 -1.58
N GLU A 22 -14.05 4.21 -2.82
CA GLU A 22 -15.19 3.34 -3.17
C GLU A 22 -14.91 1.86 -2.84
N VAL A 23 -13.74 1.37 -3.26
CA VAL A 23 -13.31 -0.02 -3.00
C VAL A 23 -13.11 -0.27 -1.51
N LEU A 24 -12.47 0.66 -0.79
CA LEU A 24 -12.25 0.55 0.65
C LEU A 24 -13.58 0.47 1.41
N ASN A 25 -14.55 1.31 1.05
CA ASN A 25 -15.87 1.29 1.67
C ASN A 25 -16.60 -0.03 1.40
N TRP A 26 -16.50 -0.56 0.19
CA TRP A 26 -17.06 -1.88 -0.14
C TRP A 26 -16.39 -2.99 0.67
N MET A 27 -15.07 -2.98 0.83
CA MET A 27 -14.37 -3.98 1.64
C MET A 27 -14.73 -3.87 3.13
N LYS A 28 -14.85 -2.65 3.68
CA LYS A 28 -15.29 -2.40 5.06
C LYS A 28 -16.72 -2.88 5.33
N SER A 29 -17.55 -3.02 4.30
CA SER A 29 -18.91 -3.52 4.43
C SER A 29 -19.00 -5.06 4.46
N LYS A 30 -17.87 -5.77 4.41
CA LYS A 30 -17.83 -7.25 4.38
C LYS A 30 -17.33 -7.80 5.69
N SER A 31 -17.76 -9.01 6.01
CA SER A 31 -17.23 -9.77 7.14
C SER A 31 -15.82 -10.26 6.84
N LYS A 32 -15.05 -10.54 7.91
CA LYS A 32 -13.71 -11.12 7.79
C LYS A 32 -13.73 -12.46 7.04
N GLU A 33 -14.77 -13.27 7.25
CA GLU A 33 -14.97 -14.57 6.61
C GLU A 33 -15.23 -14.42 5.10
N GLU A 34 -16.08 -13.45 4.72
CA GLU A 34 -16.32 -13.11 3.30
C GLU A 34 -15.03 -12.67 2.61
N LEU A 35 -14.28 -11.76 3.26
CA LEU A 35 -13.01 -11.26 2.73
C LEU A 35 -11.95 -12.35 2.63
N LYS A 36 -11.84 -13.22 3.64
CA LYS A 36 -10.93 -14.38 3.61
C LYS A 36 -11.26 -15.31 2.44
N ALA A 37 -12.54 -15.56 2.17
CA ALA A 37 -12.96 -16.39 1.05
C ALA A 37 -12.58 -15.79 -0.30
N ILE A 38 -12.67 -14.46 -0.45
CA ILE A 38 -12.24 -13.73 -1.65
C ILE A 38 -10.71 -13.77 -1.79
N TRP A 39 -9.98 -13.46 -0.73
CA TRP A 39 -8.51 -13.38 -0.72
C TRP A 39 -7.82 -14.75 -0.80
N LYS A 40 -8.54 -15.83 -0.46
CA LYS A 40 -8.02 -17.21 -0.41
C LYS A 40 -6.74 -17.32 0.44
N CYS A 41 -6.74 -16.65 1.59
CA CYS A 41 -5.59 -16.58 2.48
C CYS A 41 -5.84 -17.34 3.81
N ASN A 42 -4.78 -17.53 4.59
CA ASN A 42 -4.87 -18.10 5.93
C ASN A 42 -5.48 -17.11 6.95
N ASP A 43 -5.84 -17.60 8.13
CA ASP A 43 -6.46 -16.80 9.19
C ASP A 43 -5.61 -15.64 9.68
N LYS A 44 -4.29 -15.84 9.80
CA LYS A 44 -3.37 -14.80 10.24
C LYS A 44 -3.34 -13.61 9.27
N ILE A 45 -3.30 -13.88 7.97
CA ILE A 45 -3.33 -12.86 6.92
C ILE A 45 -4.71 -12.20 6.84
N ALA A 46 -5.79 -12.97 6.99
CA ALA A 46 -7.15 -12.43 6.98
C ALA A 46 -7.35 -11.44 8.13
N GLU A 47 -6.98 -11.83 9.35
CA GLU A 47 -7.06 -10.98 10.55
C GLU A 47 -6.23 -9.70 10.39
N GLN A 48 -4.99 -9.83 9.91
CA GLN A 48 -4.12 -8.69 9.69
C GLN A 48 -4.71 -7.68 8.70
N ASN A 49 -5.26 -8.15 7.57
CA ASN A 49 -5.81 -7.25 6.55
C ASN A 49 -7.17 -6.69 6.95
N PHE A 50 -7.98 -7.43 7.71
CA PHE A 50 -9.22 -6.91 8.27
C PHE A 50 -8.95 -5.70 9.18
N ASN A 51 -8.00 -5.84 10.13
CA ASN A 51 -7.58 -4.74 11.00
C ASN A 51 -6.97 -3.56 10.22
N ARG A 52 -6.24 -3.83 9.13
CA ARG A 52 -5.73 -2.78 8.23
C ARG A 52 -6.86 -2.01 7.57
N LEU A 53 -7.88 -2.68 7.06
CA LEU A 53 -9.02 -2.02 6.42
C LEU A 53 -9.70 -1.07 7.39
N GLU A 54 -10.00 -1.50 8.61
CA GLU A 54 -10.65 -0.67 9.64
C GLU A 54 -9.87 0.63 9.91
N ASN A 55 -8.56 0.51 10.08
CA ASN A 55 -7.68 1.61 10.48
C ASN A 55 -7.04 2.36 9.29
N MET A 56 -7.42 2.03 8.05
CA MET A 56 -6.82 2.63 6.86
C MET A 56 -7.17 4.12 6.76
N ASP A 57 -6.14 4.95 6.67
CA ASP A 57 -6.21 6.37 6.35
C ASP A 57 -5.59 6.57 4.95
N LEU A 58 -6.38 7.07 4.01
CA LEU A 58 -5.96 7.26 2.62
C LEU A 58 -5.14 8.53 2.38
N TYR A 59 -5.08 9.43 3.37
CA TYR A 59 -4.54 10.77 3.19
C TYR A 59 -3.36 11.10 4.12
N ASN A 60 -3.19 10.35 5.21
CA ASN A 60 -2.13 10.62 6.20
C ASN A 60 -1.28 9.38 6.48
N ARG A 61 -0.06 9.62 6.99
CA ARG A 61 0.93 8.57 7.36
C ARG A 61 1.19 7.60 6.20
N LEU A 62 1.42 8.19 5.04
CA LEU A 62 1.60 7.49 3.78
C LEU A 62 3.07 7.11 3.57
N THR A 63 3.28 6.02 2.83
CA THR A 63 4.59 5.57 2.37
C THR A 63 4.60 5.60 0.85
N PRO A 64 5.65 6.16 0.20
CA PRO A 64 5.77 6.11 -1.25
C PRO A 64 5.64 4.67 -1.78
N ALA A 65 4.86 4.48 -2.86
CA ALA A 65 4.53 3.15 -3.36
C ALA A 65 5.77 2.29 -3.68
N VAL A 66 6.82 2.90 -4.23
CA VAL A 66 8.07 2.21 -4.57
C VAL A 66 8.79 1.64 -3.34
N LEU A 67 8.59 2.21 -2.16
CA LEU A 67 9.19 1.77 -0.89
C LEU A 67 8.27 0.82 -0.09
N ALA A 68 6.96 0.81 -0.37
CA ALA A 68 5.97 0.08 0.41
C ALA A 68 5.91 -1.42 0.12
N TYR A 69 6.35 -1.84 -1.07
CA TYR A 69 6.25 -3.21 -1.55
C TYR A 69 7.55 -3.99 -1.40
N GLU A 70 7.39 -5.27 -1.10
CA GLU A 70 8.47 -6.24 -1.04
C GLU A 70 8.13 -7.39 -1.99
N GLY A 71 9.11 -7.81 -2.78
CA GLY A 71 8.98 -8.88 -3.76
C GLY A 71 10.20 -8.90 -4.68
N ILE A 72 10.34 -9.95 -5.48
CA ILE A 72 11.54 -10.18 -6.31
C ILE A 72 11.86 -8.95 -7.18
N ALA A 73 10.86 -8.33 -7.80
CA ALA A 73 11.06 -7.11 -8.60
C ALA A 73 11.61 -5.93 -7.78
N PHE A 74 11.07 -5.71 -6.58
CA PHE A 74 11.51 -4.63 -5.68
C PHE A 74 12.85 -4.91 -5.01
N GLN A 75 13.17 -6.18 -4.76
CA GLN A 75 14.48 -6.61 -4.26
C GLN A 75 15.57 -6.36 -5.30
N TYR A 76 15.32 -6.67 -6.57
CA TYR A 76 16.26 -6.35 -7.66
C TYR A 76 16.36 -4.84 -7.93
N MET A 77 15.25 -4.12 -7.82
CA MET A 77 15.25 -2.65 -7.96
C MET A 77 16.01 -1.97 -6.82
N ALA A 78 15.91 -2.50 -5.60
CA ALA A 78 16.51 -1.95 -4.38
C ALA A 78 16.25 -0.42 -4.19
N PRO A 79 14.98 0.02 -4.17
CA PRO A 79 14.65 1.46 -4.11
C PRO A 79 15.09 2.13 -2.81
N SER A 80 15.38 1.36 -1.76
CA SER A 80 15.87 1.88 -0.48
C SER A 80 17.27 2.52 -0.55
N VAL A 81 18.04 2.27 -1.62
CA VAL A 81 19.38 2.85 -1.82
C VAL A 81 19.41 3.87 -2.97
N PHE A 82 18.24 4.29 -3.46
CA PHE A 82 18.16 5.27 -4.53
C PHE A 82 18.57 6.67 -4.04
N GLU A 83 19.29 7.38 -4.91
CA GLU A 83 19.48 8.82 -4.79
C GLU A 83 18.25 9.56 -5.33
N ILE A 84 18.12 10.84 -4.96
CA ILE A 84 16.98 11.70 -5.32
C ILE A 84 16.73 11.69 -6.84
N GLN A 85 17.78 11.75 -7.66
CA GLN A 85 17.66 11.77 -9.13
C GLN A 85 17.01 10.49 -9.69
N GLN A 86 17.21 9.34 -9.04
CA GLN A 86 16.61 8.08 -9.46
C GLN A 86 15.12 8.03 -9.10
N PHE A 87 14.74 8.61 -7.95
CA PHE A 87 13.33 8.81 -7.61
C PHE A 87 12.63 9.78 -8.57
N GLU A 88 13.29 10.88 -8.93
CA GLU A 88 12.78 11.83 -9.92
C GLU A 88 12.59 11.16 -11.29
N TYR A 89 13.54 10.31 -11.71
CA TYR A 89 13.39 9.56 -12.97
C TYR A 89 12.16 8.65 -12.93
N LEU A 90 11.97 7.88 -11.85
CA LEU A 90 10.80 6.99 -11.68
C LEU A 90 9.47 7.74 -11.60
N GLN A 91 9.44 8.95 -11.06
CA GLN A 91 8.21 9.73 -10.99
C GLN A 91 7.76 10.22 -12.37
N ASN A 92 8.71 10.41 -13.30
CA ASN A 92 8.47 11.01 -14.61
C ASN A 92 8.32 10.00 -15.77
N HIS A 93 8.63 8.71 -15.56
CA HIS A 93 8.64 7.67 -16.60
C HIS A 93 7.92 6.41 -16.14
#